data_AF-A0A5D0W0K5-F1
#
_entry.id   AF-A0A5D0W0K5-F1
#
_cell.length_a   1.000
_cell.length_b   1.000
_cell.length_c   1.000
_cell.angle_alpha   90.00
_cell.angle_beta   90.00
_cell.angle_gamma   90.00
#
_symmetry.space_group_name_H-M   'P 1'
#
loop_
_entity.id
_entity.type
_entity.pdbx_description
1 polymer ?
#
loop_
_entity_poly.entity_id
_entity_poly.type
_entity_poly.pdbx_seq_one_letter_code
_entity_poly.pdbx_strand_id
1 'polypeptide(L)'
;MEDREKIEQHVRAVPAYLNDQRMSDVLKQIPNLERRLYCLHRYIRLLDKRGANWVDDRWAYTKDEYKEWRKTEDFKLRKREIRAIQNKFKASNPGYWLIAGSKHRPLPEQIGNWNKNKSVRLNSEKYYEAMEKEVRKPIYLSLDAMLEAPTPKCREGEGASIRAFYDFLNRKSWPKPKLMVAAPGLSAHGTGLAIDFVVRKEGGPNIVTATNAERWINTGWAGRLANAMRGAAHFSGPLKQPNEPWHWTFDPD
;
A
#
# COMPACT_ATOMS: atom_id res chain seq x y z
N MET A 1 -25.38 5.31 -22.57
CA MET A 1 -24.11 5.30 -21.81
C MET A 1 -23.56 3.90 -21.84
N GLU A 2 -22.33 3.76 -22.31
CA GLU A 2 -21.63 2.47 -22.36
C GLU A 2 -21.27 1.99 -20.94
N ASP A 3 -21.18 0.66 -20.75
CA ASP A 3 -20.80 0.07 -19.45
C ASP A 3 -19.47 0.64 -18.93
N ARG A 4 -18.51 0.88 -19.83
CA ARG A 4 -17.20 1.46 -19.52
C ARG A 4 -17.30 2.87 -18.96
N GLU A 5 -18.13 3.71 -19.57
CA GLU A 5 -18.37 5.09 -19.14
C GLU A 5 -19.01 5.13 -17.75
N LYS A 6 -20.01 4.26 -17.50
CA LYS A 6 -20.58 4.10 -16.14
C LYS A 6 -19.50 3.76 -15.11
N ILE A 7 -18.65 2.79 -15.41
CA ILE A 7 -17.58 2.37 -14.48
C ILE A 7 -16.62 3.52 -14.21
N GLU A 8 -16.22 4.26 -15.25
CA GLU A 8 -15.33 5.41 -15.10
C GLU A 8 -15.94 6.52 -14.24
N GLN A 9 -17.22 6.84 -14.45
CA GLN A 9 -17.93 7.81 -13.61
C GLN A 9 -17.94 7.37 -12.14
N HIS A 10 -18.23 6.11 -11.85
CA HIS A 10 -18.28 5.61 -10.47
C HIS A 10 -16.88 5.57 -9.81
N VAL A 11 -15.85 5.21 -10.56
CA VAL A 11 -14.45 5.26 -10.10
C VAL A 11 -14.05 6.68 -9.68
N ARG A 12 -14.57 7.71 -10.37
CA ARG A 12 -14.35 9.13 -10.01
C ARG A 12 -15.23 9.57 -8.85
N ALA A 13 -16.48 9.12 -8.82
CA ALA A 13 -17.48 9.55 -7.85
C ALA A 13 -17.22 9.02 -6.43
N VAL A 14 -16.77 7.77 -6.28
CA VAL A 14 -16.60 7.17 -4.94
C VAL A 14 -15.60 7.94 -4.07
N PRO A 15 -14.37 8.27 -4.53
CA PRO A 15 -13.45 9.08 -3.74
C PRO A 15 -14.01 10.45 -3.35
N ALA A 16 -14.77 11.10 -4.25
CA ALA A 16 -15.42 12.38 -3.97
C ALA A 16 -16.53 12.22 -2.91
N TYR A 17 -17.30 11.14 -2.98
CA TYR A 17 -18.31 10.78 -1.97
C TYR A 17 -17.68 10.49 -0.60
N LEU A 18 -16.47 9.90 -0.59
CA LEU A 18 -15.68 9.67 0.63
C LEU A 18 -14.94 10.92 1.12
N ASN A 19 -15.01 12.04 0.37
CA ASN A 19 -14.29 13.28 0.63
C ASN A 19 -12.76 13.10 0.77
N ASP A 20 -12.16 12.21 -0.04
CA ASP A 20 -10.71 12.00 -0.07
C ASP A 20 -10.10 12.43 -1.42
N GLN A 21 -9.55 13.65 -1.43
CA GLN A 21 -8.93 14.22 -2.62
C GLN A 21 -7.65 13.48 -3.01
N ARG A 22 -6.90 12.91 -2.05
CA ARG A 22 -5.64 12.21 -2.33
C ARG A 22 -5.91 10.95 -3.14
N MET A 23 -6.95 10.20 -2.77
CA MET A 23 -7.40 9.03 -3.54
C MET A 23 -7.82 9.43 -4.97
N SER A 24 -8.56 10.53 -5.09
CA SER A 24 -8.99 11.07 -6.39
C SER A 24 -7.79 11.37 -7.29
N ASP A 25 -6.77 12.04 -6.76
CA ASP A 25 -5.60 12.47 -7.52
C ASP A 25 -4.67 11.31 -7.89
N VAL A 26 -4.59 10.27 -7.06
CA VAL A 26 -3.89 9.02 -7.43
C VAL A 26 -4.59 8.32 -8.57
N LEU A 27 -5.93 8.17 -8.49
CA LEU A 27 -6.68 7.43 -9.50
C LEU A 27 -6.60 8.10 -10.87
N LYS A 28 -6.55 9.44 -10.94
CA LYS A 28 -6.31 10.20 -12.19
C LYS A 28 -4.97 9.87 -12.86
N GLN A 29 -3.95 9.49 -12.08
CA GLN A 29 -2.61 9.16 -12.58
C GLN A 29 -2.45 7.70 -13.02
N ILE A 30 -3.45 6.85 -12.81
CA ILE A 30 -3.45 5.45 -13.27
C ILE A 30 -4.15 5.43 -14.63
N PRO A 31 -3.46 5.24 -15.77
CA PRO A 31 -4.06 5.44 -17.08
C PRO A 31 -5.15 4.41 -17.41
N ASN A 32 -4.99 3.17 -16.93
CA ASN A 32 -5.85 2.05 -17.25
C ASN A 32 -7.03 1.94 -16.25
N LEU A 33 -8.26 1.94 -16.74
CA LEU A 33 -9.49 1.97 -15.93
C LEU A 33 -9.63 0.74 -15.03
N GLU A 34 -9.29 -0.43 -15.56
CA GLU A 34 -9.33 -1.71 -14.85
C GLU A 34 -8.45 -1.62 -13.59
N ARG A 35 -7.26 -1.05 -13.72
CA ARG A 35 -6.34 -0.82 -12.60
C ARG A 35 -6.78 0.29 -11.65
N ARG A 36 -7.48 1.32 -12.13
CA ARG A 36 -8.11 2.34 -11.27
C ARG A 36 -9.17 1.69 -10.39
N LEU A 37 -10.08 0.93 -11.00
CA LEU A 37 -11.13 0.17 -10.31
C LEU A 37 -10.53 -0.72 -9.22
N TYR A 38 -9.48 -1.44 -9.57
CA TYR A 38 -8.82 -2.33 -8.62
C TYR A 38 -8.08 -1.58 -7.51
N CYS A 39 -7.51 -0.41 -7.79
CA CYS A 39 -6.91 0.46 -6.78
C CYS A 39 -7.98 0.95 -5.79
N LEU A 40 -9.12 1.44 -6.32
CA LEU A 40 -10.25 1.90 -5.52
C LEU A 40 -10.82 0.78 -4.64
N HIS A 41 -10.97 -0.44 -5.17
CA HIS A 41 -11.31 -1.61 -4.37
C HIS A 41 -10.38 -1.76 -3.16
N ARG A 42 -9.05 -1.62 -3.35
CA ARG A 42 -8.08 -1.75 -2.25
C ARG A 42 -8.23 -0.65 -1.21
N TYR A 43 -8.52 0.59 -1.62
CA TYR A 43 -8.80 1.69 -0.69
C TYR A 43 -10.05 1.42 0.14
N ILE A 44 -11.16 1.06 -0.51
CA ILE A 44 -12.44 0.72 0.17
C ILE A 44 -12.23 -0.37 1.21
N ARG A 45 -11.55 -1.46 0.85
CA ARG A 45 -11.26 -2.58 1.77
C ARG A 45 -10.43 -2.18 2.98
N LEU A 46 -9.55 -1.18 2.84
CA LEU A 46 -8.70 -0.70 3.93
C LEU A 46 -9.47 0.29 4.81
N LEU A 47 -10.23 1.20 4.22
CA LEU A 47 -11.13 2.10 4.94
C LEU A 47 -12.13 1.31 5.80
N ASP A 48 -12.82 0.33 5.23
CA ASP A 48 -13.78 -0.53 5.94
C ASP A 48 -13.13 -1.29 7.11
N LYS A 49 -11.89 -1.77 6.92
CA LYS A 49 -11.20 -2.61 7.91
C LYS A 49 -10.48 -1.83 8.99
N ARG A 50 -9.99 -0.62 8.69
CA ARG A 50 -9.03 0.12 9.53
C ARG A 50 -9.48 1.54 9.89
N GLY A 51 -10.46 2.10 9.17
CA GLY A 51 -10.93 3.47 9.35
C GLY A 51 -10.10 4.51 8.60
N ALA A 52 -10.62 5.74 8.53
CA ALA A 52 -10.02 6.88 7.83
C ALA A 52 -8.72 7.34 8.50
N ASN A 53 -8.69 7.48 9.83
CA ASN A 53 -7.50 7.91 10.57
C ASN A 53 -6.30 7.00 10.29
N TRP A 54 -6.51 5.69 10.24
CA TRP A 54 -5.43 4.75 9.90
C TRP A 54 -4.89 4.94 8.47
N VAL A 55 -5.77 5.30 7.53
CA VAL A 55 -5.36 5.64 6.16
C VAL A 55 -4.57 6.95 6.15
N ASP A 56 -4.97 7.95 6.95
CA ASP A 56 -4.27 9.23 7.06
C ASP A 56 -2.85 9.05 7.58
N ASP A 57 -2.67 8.31 8.67
CA ASP A 57 -1.36 8.07 9.29
C ASP A 57 -0.38 7.29 8.39
N ARG A 58 -0.93 6.54 7.42
CA ARG A 58 -0.16 5.66 6.53
C ARG A 58 -0.07 6.18 5.11
N TRP A 59 -0.68 7.33 4.82
CA TRP A 59 -0.62 7.92 3.50
C TRP A 59 0.82 8.32 3.16
N ALA A 60 1.27 7.95 1.96
CA ALA A 60 2.64 8.13 1.56
C ALA A 60 3.04 9.59 1.58
N TYR A 61 4.17 9.89 2.22
CA TYR A 61 4.75 11.22 2.23
C TYR A 61 5.17 11.64 0.83
N THR A 62 4.99 12.91 0.55
CA THR A 62 5.71 13.64 -0.47
C THR A 62 7.21 13.67 -0.15
N LYS A 63 8.02 14.08 -1.12
CA LYS A 63 9.47 14.23 -0.91
C LYS A 63 9.78 15.27 0.16
N ASP A 64 8.99 16.34 0.23
CA ASP A 64 9.20 17.43 1.19
C ASP A 64 8.74 17.01 2.59
N GLU A 65 7.58 16.37 2.74
CA GLU A 65 7.16 15.78 4.02
C GLU A 65 8.19 14.78 4.55
N TYR A 66 8.74 13.91 3.68
CA TYR A 66 9.81 13.00 4.09
C TYR A 66 11.09 13.74 4.49
N LYS A 67 11.43 14.85 3.82
CA LYS A 67 12.60 15.69 4.17
C LYS A 67 12.41 16.37 5.52
N GLU A 68 11.22 16.85 5.82
CA GLU A 68 10.89 17.45 7.12
C GLU A 68 10.85 16.39 8.23
N TRP A 69 10.24 15.23 7.98
CA TRP A 69 10.24 14.11 8.92
C TRP A 69 11.67 13.68 9.30
N ARG A 70 12.62 13.73 8.36
CA ARG A 70 14.04 13.42 8.65
C ARG A 70 14.71 14.35 9.66
N LYS A 71 14.08 15.48 10.02
CA LYS A 71 14.59 16.43 11.02
C LYS A 71 14.02 16.19 12.42
N THR A 72 12.98 15.36 12.55
CA THR A 72 12.28 15.13 13.83
C THR A 72 13.07 14.24 14.78
N GLU A 73 12.64 14.21 16.05
CA GLU A 73 13.18 13.29 17.05
C GLU A 73 12.87 11.83 16.71
N ASP A 74 11.71 11.53 16.11
CA ASP A 74 11.34 10.17 15.69
C ASP A 74 12.34 9.60 14.68
N PHE A 75 12.79 10.41 13.73
CA PHE A 75 13.80 9.97 12.78
C PHE A 75 15.15 9.69 13.47
N LYS A 76 15.52 10.51 14.46
CA LYS A 76 16.74 10.29 15.27
C LYS A 76 16.61 9.02 16.12
N LEU A 77 15.46 8.80 16.76
CA LEU A 77 15.11 7.58 17.49
C LEU A 77 15.23 6.36 16.58
N ARG A 78 14.57 6.36 15.42
CA ARG A 78 14.64 5.27 14.42
C ARG A 78 16.08 4.96 14.04
N LYS A 79 16.90 5.97 13.75
CA LYS A 79 18.32 5.76 13.40
C LYS A 79 19.11 5.13 14.55
N ARG A 80 18.85 5.55 15.78
CA ARG A 80 19.52 4.99 16.98
C ARG A 80 19.14 3.52 17.16
N GLU A 81 17.86 3.19 17.04
CA GLU A 81 17.41 1.80 17.19
C GLU A 81 17.87 0.90 16.05
N ILE A 82 17.84 1.36 14.80
CA ILE A 82 18.41 0.61 13.67
C ILE A 82 19.89 0.29 13.94
N ARG A 83 20.67 1.26 14.44
CA ARG A 83 22.07 1.02 14.81
C ARG A 83 22.20 -0.01 15.93
N ALA A 84 21.35 0.04 16.95
CA ALA A 84 21.35 -0.95 18.03
C ALA A 84 21.05 -2.37 17.50
N ILE A 85 20.05 -2.51 16.63
CA ILE A 85 19.71 -3.77 15.96
C ILE A 85 20.88 -4.28 15.12
N GLN A 86 21.51 -3.40 14.33
CA GLN A 86 22.67 -3.73 13.51
C GLN A 86 23.86 -4.21 14.36
N ASN A 87 24.14 -3.53 15.47
CA ASN A 87 25.22 -3.89 16.39
C ASN A 87 24.96 -5.25 17.04
N LYS A 88 23.74 -5.47 17.54
CA LYS A 88 23.34 -6.75 18.14
C LYS A 88 23.44 -7.88 17.11
N PHE A 89 23.00 -7.64 15.88
CA PHE A 89 23.14 -8.64 14.82
C PHE A 89 24.60 -8.94 14.50
N LYS A 90 25.47 -7.92 14.35
CA LYS A 90 26.89 -8.15 14.07
C LYS A 90 27.56 -8.94 15.19
N ALA A 91 27.27 -8.62 16.45
CA ALA A 91 27.82 -9.31 17.61
C ALA A 91 27.42 -10.81 17.63
N SER A 92 26.18 -11.15 17.29
CA SER A 92 25.72 -12.55 17.24
C SER A 92 26.05 -13.27 15.93
N ASN A 93 26.59 -12.58 14.92
CA ASN A 93 26.87 -13.13 13.59
C ASN A 93 28.21 -12.61 13.04
N PRO A 94 29.36 -13.00 13.61
CA PRO A 94 30.67 -12.53 13.18
C PRO A 94 30.90 -12.72 11.67
N GLY A 95 31.49 -11.71 11.01
CA GLY A 95 31.71 -11.70 9.56
C GLY A 95 30.49 -11.31 8.72
N TYR A 96 29.35 -11.00 9.34
CA TYR A 96 28.13 -10.55 8.66
C TYR A 96 27.56 -9.29 9.33
N TRP A 97 26.81 -8.51 8.55
CA TRP A 97 26.15 -7.31 9.04
C TRP A 97 24.82 -7.05 8.34
N LEU A 98 23.93 -6.35 9.06
CA LEU A 98 22.63 -5.92 8.56
C LEU A 98 22.73 -4.54 7.93
N ILE A 99 22.06 -4.37 6.79
CA ILE A 99 21.86 -3.09 6.11
C ILE A 99 20.36 -2.80 6.11
N ALA A 100 19.97 -1.59 6.50
CA ALA A 100 18.64 -1.06 6.21
C ALA A 100 18.60 -0.67 4.73
N GLY A 101 18.15 -1.60 3.88
CA GLY A 101 18.26 -1.53 2.42
C GLY A 101 17.13 -0.75 1.74
N SER A 102 16.01 -0.50 2.42
CA SER A 102 14.91 0.26 1.83
C SER A 102 15.16 1.76 1.82
N LYS A 103 14.70 2.41 0.75
CA LYS A 103 14.58 3.86 0.64
C LYS A 103 13.10 4.24 0.76
N HIS A 104 12.84 5.46 1.23
CA HIS A 104 11.53 6.06 1.12
C HIS A 104 11.05 5.99 -0.33
N ARG A 105 9.85 5.44 -0.52
CA ARG A 105 9.22 5.21 -1.83
C ARG A 105 8.13 6.27 -2.05
N PRO A 106 8.42 7.38 -2.74
CA PRO A 106 7.44 8.44 -2.93
C PRO A 106 6.27 7.97 -3.80
N LEU A 107 5.14 8.66 -3.68
CA LEU A 107 3.90 8.30 -4.37
C LEU A 107 4.06 8.06 -5.89
N PRO A 108 4.78 8.86 -6.68
CA PRO A 108 4.96 8.61 -8.11
C PRO A 108 5.63 7.26 -8.42
N GLU A 109 6.58 6.82 -7.58
CA GLU A 109 7.22 5.51 -7.75
C GLU A 109 6.22 4.38 -7.43
N GLN A 110 5.38 4.55 -6.40
CA GLN A 110 4.33 3.57 -6.08
C GLN A 110 3.33 3.42 -7.24
N ILE A 111 2.90 4.53 -7.84
CA ILE A 111 2.02 4.55 -9.02
C ILE A 111 2.71 3.84 -10.20
N GLY A 112 3.98 4.15 -10.45
CA GLY A 112 4.78 3.48 -11.50
C GLY A 112 4.87 1.96 -11.28
N ASN A 113 5.12 1.52 -10.05
CA ASN A 113 5.20 0.10 -9.69
C ASN A 113 3.83 -0.58 -9.85
N TRP A 114 2.74 0.06 -9.40
CA TRP A 114 1.38 -0.42 -9.61
C TRP A 114 1.07 -0.63 -11.09
N ASN A 115 1.44 0.33 -11.93
CA ASN A 115 1.22 0.29 -13.38
C ASN A 115 2.13 -0.69 -14.14
N LYS A 116 3.19 -1.22 -13.53
CA LYS A 116 4.05 -2.22 -14.18
C LYS A 116 3.82 -3.63 -13.64
N ASN A 117 3.05 -3.78 -12.56
CA ASN A 117 2.92 -5.05 -11.86
C ASN A 117 1.99 -6.05 -12.57
N LYS A 118 2.52 -7.22 -12.92
CA LYS A 118 1.78 -8.30 -13.59
C LYS A 118 0.60 -8.82 -12.76
N SER A 119 0.78 -8.98 -11.45
CA SER A 119 -0.31 -9.45 -10.58
C SER A 119 -1.40 -8.39 -10.43
N VAL A 120 -1.06 -7.10 -10.41
CA VAL A 120 -2.07 -6.02 -10.46
C VAL A 120 -2.88 -6.13 -11.74
N ARG A 121 -2.23 -6.25 -12.91
CA ARG A 121 -2.92 -6.41 -14.19
C ARG A 121 -3.90 -7.60 -14.20
N LEU A 122 -3.44 -8.78 -13.83
CA LEU A 122 -4.26 -10.00 -13.85
C LEU A 122 -5.47 -9.94 -12.89
N ASN A 123 -5.31 -9.25 -11.76
CA ASN A 123 -6.43 -9.08 -10.83
C ASN A 123 -7.37 -7.97 -11.30
N SER A 124 -6.85 -6.86 -11.84
CA SER A 124 -7.69 -5.78 -12.34
C SER A 124 -8.61 -6.23 -13.48
N GLU A 125 -8.11 -7.06 -14.39
CA GLU A 125 -8.90 -7.65 -15.49
C GLU A 125 -10.11 -8.43 -14.93
N LYS A 126 -9.88 -9.32 -13.96
CA LYS A 126 -10.96 -10.11 -13.32
C LYS A 126 -12.01 -9.28 -12.61
N TYR A 127 -11.59 -8.23 -11.90
CA TYR A 127 -12.53 -7.34 -11.21
C TYR A 127 -13.36 -6.53 -12.21
N TYR A 128 -12.71 -6.07 -13.28
CA TYR A 128 -13.37 -5.30 -14.32
C TYR A 128 -14.40 -6.13 -15.08
N GLU A 129 -14.07 -7.35 -15.52
CA GLU A 129 -15.02 -8.27 -16.18
C GLU A 129 -16.30 -8.51 -15.35
N ALA A 130 -16.14 -8.62 -14.03
CA ALA A 130 -17.27 -8.79 -13.13
C ALA A 130 -18.05 -7.49 -12.92
N MET A 131 -17.36 -6.34 -12.90
CA MET A 131 -18.00 -5.03 -12.80
C MET A 131 -18.80 -4.69 -14.06
N GLU A 132 -18.31 -5.03 -15.25
CA GLU A 132 -19.06 -4.84 -16.51
C GLU A 132 -20.40 -5.58 -16.49
N LYS A 133 -20.45 -6.78 -15.90
CA LYS A 133 -21.72 -7.52 -15.71
C LYS A 133 -22.61 -6.86 -14.67
N GLU A 134 -22.02 -6.38 -13.58
CA GLU A 134 -22.75 -5.77 -12.47
C GLU A 134 -23.38 -4.43 -12.87
N VAL A 135 -22.66 -3.59 -13.62
CA VAL A 135 -23.06 -2.21 -13.95
C VAL A 135 -24.28 -2.13 -14.91
N ARG A 136 -24.68 -3.27 -15.48
CA ARG A 136 -25.89 -3.41 -16.29
C ARG A 136 -27.18 -3.44 -15.46
N LYS A 137 -27.07 -3.64 -14.15
CA LYS A 137 -28.25 -3.62 -13.26
C LYS A 137 -28.88 -2.22 -13.24
N PRO A 138 -30.21 -2.09 -13.12
CA PRO A 138 -30.91 -0.79 -13.13
C PRO A 138 -30.47 0.19 -12.03
N ILE A 139 -29.88 -0.30 -10.95
CA ILE A 139 -29.37 0.53 -9.84
C ILE A 139 -28.20 1.45 -10.26
N TYR A 140 -27.50 1.13 -11.35
CA TYR A 140 -26.35 1.90 -11.84
C TYR A 140 -26.79 2.97 -12.84
N LEU A 141 -26.85 4.20 -12.33
CA LEU A 141 -27.27 5.40 -13.05
C LEU A 141 -26.08 6.18 -13.63
N SER A 142 -26.37 7.16 -14.50
CA SER A 142 -25.39 8.20 -14.85
C SER A 142 -25.15 9.10 -13.64
N LEU A 143 -23.90 9.55 -13.48
CA LEU A 143 -23.47 10.43 -12.39
C LEU A 143 -23.08 11.83 -12.89
N ASP A 144 -23.54 12.24 -14.08
CA ASP A 144 -23.20 13.54 -14.69
C ASP A 144 -23.46 14.71 -13.73
N ALA A 145 -24.63 14.74 -13.09
CA ALA A 145 -24.99 15.83 -12.17
C ALA A 145 -24.08 15.90 -10.94
N MET A 146 -23.59 14.75 -10.45
CA MET A 146 -22.62 14.73 -9.36
C MET A 146 -21.24 15.22 -9.81
N LEU A 147 -20.80 14.81 -11.00
CA LEU A 147 -19.44 15.05 -11.49
C LEU A 147 -19.25 16.44 -12.12
N GLU A 148 -20.33 17.11 -12.54
CA GLU A 148 -20.32 18.47 -13.09
C GLU A 148 -20.47 19.55 -12.01
N ALA A 149 -20.99 19.22 -10.82
CA ALA A 149 -21.24 20.20 -9.78
C ALA A 149 -19.97 20.54 -8.96
N PRO A 150 -19.65 21.84 -8.72
CA PRO A 150 -18.54 22.26 -7.86
C PRO A 150 -18.71 21.85 -6.38
N THR A 151 -19.96 21.65 -5.96
CA THR A 151 -20.33 21.12 -4.64
C THR A 151 -21.21 19.89 -4.85
N PRO A 152 -20.82 18.69 -4.37
CA PRO A 152 -21.58 17.48 -4.66
C PRO A 152 -22.93 17.51 -3.95
N LYS A 153 -24.00 17.82 -4.69
CA LYS A 153 -25.36 17.45 -4.31
C LYS A 153 -25.72 16.20 -5.10
N CYS A 154 -25.47 15.04 -4.51
CA CYS A 154 -25.94 13.78 -5.10
C CYS A 154 -27.47 13.75 -5.06
N ARG A 155 -28.11 13.46 -6.20
CA ARG A 155 -29.50 13.03 -6.18
C ARG A 155 -29.61 11.72 -5.41
N GLU A 156 -30.76 11.45 -4.81
CA GLU A 156 -30.95 10.24 -4.00
C GLU A 156 -30.57 8.94 -4.78
N GLY A 157 -30.97 8.87 -6.05
CA GLY A 157 -30.62 7.76 -6.95
C GLY A 157 -29.12 7.66 -7.27
N GLU A 158 -28.40 8.78 -7.38
CA GLU A 158 -26.95 8.78 -7.59
C GLU A 158 -26.23 8.29 -6.34
N GLY A 159 -26.69 8.72 -5.15
CA GLY A 159 -26.20 8.20 -3.88
C GLY A 159 -26.40 6.69 -3.75
N ALA A 160 -27.56 6.17 -4.17
CA ALA A 160 -27.82 4.73 -4.19
C ALA A 160 -26.91 3.98 -5.19
N SER A 161 -26.69 4.55 -6.38
CA SER A 161 -25.77 4.03 -7.41
C SER A 161 -24.32 3.94 -6.91
N ILE A 162 -23.83 4.99 -6.25
CA ILE A 162 -22.49 5.04 -5.65
C ILE A 162 -22.34 4.02 -4.53
N ARG A 163 -23.34 3.92 -3.64
CA ARG A 163 -23.33 2.91 -2.56
C ARG A 163 -23.33 1.49 -3.11
N ALA A 164 -24.14 1.19 -4.12
CA ALA A 164 -24.14 -0.12 -4.77
C ALA A 164 -22.76 -0.47 -5.36
N PHE A 165 -22.10 0.51 -5.99
CA PHE A 165 -20.74 0.33 -6.52
C PHE A 165 -19.70 0.13 -5.40
N TYR A 166 -19.77 0.93 -4.34
CA TYR A 166 -18.91 0.76 -3.16
C TYR A 166 -19.07 -0.63 -2.55
N ASP A 167 -20.31 -1.08 -2.35
CA ASP A 167 -20.62 -2.38 -1.77
C ASP A 167 -20.15 -3.53 -2.66
N PHE A 168 -20.31 -3.40 -3.98
CA PHE A 168 -19.75 -4.36 -4.95
C PHE A 168 -18.24 -4.51 -4.76
N LEU A 169 -17.51 -3.39 -4.68
CA LEU A 169 -16.07 -3.42 -4.46
C LEU A 169 -15.71 -3.92 -3.05
N ASN A 170 -16.55 -3.71 -2.04
CA ASN A 170 -16.27 -4.16 -0.68
C ASN A 170 -16.60 -5.65 -0.44
N ARG A 171 -17.22 -6.38 -1.38
CA ARG A 171 -17.65 -7.78 -1.18
C ARG A 171 -16.53 -8.68 -0.64
N LYS A 172 -16.81 -9.41 0.44
CA LYS A 172 -15.84 -10.34 1.08
C LYS A 172 -15.54 -11.58 0.21
N SER A 173 -16.42 -11.90 -0.73
CA SER A 173 -16.29 -13.04 -1.65
C SER A 173 -15.23 -12.85 -2.73
N TRP A 174 -14.70 -11.64 -2.89
CA TRP A 174 -13.61 -11.41 -3.82
C TRP A 174 -12.39 -12.28 -3.46
N PRO A 175 -11.74 -12.92 -4.46
CA PRO A 175 -10.51 -13.66 -4.21
C PRO A 175 -9.49 -12.75 -3.56
N LYS A 176 -8.86 -13.20 -2.46
CA LYS A 176 -7.74 -12.50 -1.83
C LYS A 176 -6.50 -12.73 -2.68
N PRO A 177 -6.10 -11.77 -3.51
CA PRO A 177 -4.99 -11.99 -4.41
C PRO A 177 -3.68 -11.91 -3.62
N LYS A 178 -2.76 -12.83 -3.89
CA LYS A 178 -1.37 -12.72 -3.40
C LYS A 178 -0.71 -11.56 -4.14
N LEU A 179 -0.83 -10.35 -3.60
CA LEU A 179 -0.15 -9.18 -4.12
C LEU A 179 1.11 -8.88 -3.32
N MET A 180 2.18 -8.59 -4.05
CA MET A 180 3.45 -8.10 -3.49
C MET A 180 3.57 -6.57 -3.57
N VAL A 181 2.48 -5.87 -3.88
CA VAL A 181 2.43 -4.41 -3.95
C VAL A 181 1.18 -3.88 -3.26
N ALA A 182 1.39 -2.85 -2.45
CA ALA A 182 0.32 -2.05 -1.85
C ALA A 182 -0.35 -1.18 -2.92
N ALA A 183 -1.60 -0.77 -2.66
CA ALA A 183 -2.21 0.31 -3.44
C ALA A 183 -1.35 1.59 -3.26
N PRO A 184 -1.16 2.41 -4.31
CA PRO A 184 -0.36 3.61 -4.20
C PRO A 184 -0.88 4.52 -3.08
N GLY A 185 0.01 5.17 -2.36
CA GLY A 185 -0.34 5.95 -1.18
C GLY A 185 -0.34 5.12 0.10
N LEU A 186 -0.49 3.80 0.06
CA LEU A 186 -0.63 2.94 1.26
C LEU A 186 0.54 1.97 1.46
N SER A 187 1.65 2.16 0.73
CA SER A 187 2.88 1.43 1.05
C SER A 187 3.51 2.01 2.31
N ALA A 188 3.85 1.16 3.28
CA ALA A 188 4.58 1.58 4.49
C ALA A 188 5.98 2.16 4.20
N HIS A 189 6.57 1.86 3.02
CA HIS A 189 7.77 2.54 2.54
C HIS A 189 7.51 3.99 2.11
N GLY A 190 6.25 4.35 1.88
CA GLY A 190 5.80 5.68 1.52
C GLY A 190 5.92 6.70 2.66
N THR A 191 5.68 6.29 3.90
CA THR A 191 5.93 7.15 5.08
C THR A 191 7.39 7.10 5.53
N GLY A 192 8.22 6.25 4.93
CA GLY A 192 9.59 6.01 5.38
C GLY A 192 9.69 5.20 6.69
N LEU A 193 8.55 4.76 7.23
CA LEU A 193 8.47 3.97 8.46
C LEU A 193 8.82 2.49 8.24
N ALA A 194 8.66 1.96 7.03
CA ALA A 194 9.10 0.61 6.72
C ALA A 194 10.62 0.51 6.49
N ILE A 195 11.19 -0.59 6.96
CA ILE A 195 12.58 -0.98 6.76
C ILE A 195 12.60 -2.37 6.15
N ASP A 196 13.24 -2.50 4.99
CA ASP A 196 13.65 -3.81 4.48
C ASP A 196 15.12 -4.03 4.81
N PHE A 197 15.40 -5.07 5.59
CA PHE A 197 16.77 -5.44 5.92
C PHE A 197 17.40 -6.32 4.84
N VAL A 198 18.73 -6.23 4.74
CA VAL A 198 19.59 -7.04 3.87
C VAL A 198 20.75 -7.56 4.69
N VAL A 199 21.14 -8.82 4.52
CA VAL A 199 22.34 -9.37 5.15
C VAL A 199 23.48 -9.35 4.15
N ARG A 200 24.63 -8.82 4.57
CA ARG A 200 25.84 -8.76 3.76
C ARG A 200 27.01 -9.39 4.50
N LYS A 201 27.91 -10.05 3.76
CA LYS A 201 29.20 -10.52 4.30
C LYS A 201 30.16 -9.33 4.38
N GLU A 202 30.95 -9.24 5.45
CA GLU A 202 31.98 -8.21 5.59
C GLU A 202 32.98 -8.28 4.43
N GLY A 203 33.24 -7.16 3.77
CA GLY A 203 34.04 -7.09 2.54
C GLY A 203 33.45 -7.82 1.32
N GLY A 204 32.24 -8.40 1.42
CA GLY A 204 31.69 -9.31 0.43
C GLY A 204 30.32 -8.91 -0.13
N PRO A 205 29.64 -9.84 -0.85
CA PRO A 205 28.34 -9.59 -1.46
C PRO A 205 27.18 -9.68 -0.46
N ASN A 206 25.98 -9.30 -0.93
CA ASN A 206 24.73 -9.57 -0.20
C ASN A 206 24.49 -11.09 -0.16
N ILE A 207 24.17 -11.59 1.03
CA ILE A 207 23.85 -12.99 1.28
C ILE A 207 22.36 -13.24 1.10
N VAL A 208 21.52 -12.33 1.61
CA VAL A 208 20.08 -12.32 1.36
C VAL A 208 19.58 -10.90 1.19
N THR A 209 18.70 -10.69 0.20
CA THR A 209 18.07 -9.42 -0.16
C THR A 209 16.57 -9.43 0.13
N ALA A 210 15.93 -8.27 0.08
CA ALA A 210 14.50 -8.06 0.33
C ALA A 210 13.58 -8.55 -0.81
N THR A 211 13.79 -9.79 -1.28
CA THR A 211 13.13 -10.32 -2.49
C THR A 211 12.76 -11.80 -2.41
N ASN A 212 13.38 -12.59 -1.54
CA ASN A 212 13.18 -14.05 -1.50
C ASN A 212 13.05 -14.57 -0.07
N ALA A 213 11.80 -14.75 0.39
CA ALA A 213 11.48 -15.16 1.76
C ALA A 213 11.99 -16.56 2.09
N GLU A 214 11.90 -17.47 1.13
CA GLU A 214 12.37 -18.85 1.29
C GLU A 214 13.87 -18.89 1.56
N ARG A 215 14.67 -18.11 0.82
CA ARG A 215 16.11 -18.02 1.07
C ARG A 215 16.42 -17.51 2.48
N TRP A 216 15.70 -16.49 2.96
CA TRP A 216 15.85 -15.99 4.34
C TRP A 216 15.54 -17.05 5.40
N ILE A 217 14.51 -17.86 5.18
CA ILE A 217 14.07 -18.89 6.11
C ILE A 217 15.03 -20.09 6.09
N ASN A 218 15.32 -20.65 4.91
CA ASN A 218 16.11 -21.88 4.77
C ASN A 218 17.57 -21.69 5.21
N THR A 219 18.10 -20.49 5.15
CA THR A 219 19.45 -20.16 5.62
C THR A 219 19.50 -19.72 7.09
N GLY A 220 18.34 -19.62 7.76
CA GLY A 220 18.23 -19.19 9.16
C GLY A 220 18.40 -17.67 9.39
N TRP A 221 18.61 -16.87 8.34
CA TRP A 221 18.75 -15.41 8.48
C TRP A 221 17.49 -14.73 9.02
N ALA A 222 16.31 -15.27 8.71
CA ALA A 222 15.04 -14.77 9.27
C ALA A 222 15.03 -14.84 10.81
N GLY A 223 15.46 -15.97 11.39
CA GLY A 223 15.54 -16.15 12.84
C GLY A 223 16.61 -15.27 13.47
N ARG A 224 17.76 -15.11 12.81
CA ARG A 224 18.85 -14.24 13.29
C ARG A 224 18.44 -12.76 13.32
N LEU A 225 17.73 -12.29 12.30
CA LEU A 225 17.15 -10.93 12.30
C LEU A 225 16.10 -10.78 13.40
N ALA A 226 15.16 -11.73 13.53
CA ALA A 226 14.14 -11.69 14.57
C ALA A 226 14.77 -11.66 15.99
N ASN A 227 15.87 -12.39 16.21
CA ASN A 227 16.61 -12.35 17.46
C ASN A 227 17.27 -10.99 17.72
N ALA A 228 17.85 -10.36 16.68
CA ALA A 228 18.40 -9.01 16.78
C ALA A 228 17.31 -7.97 17.07
N MET A 229 16.10 -8.16 16.55
CA MET A 229 14.94 -7.30 16.78
C MET A 229 14.34 -7.40 18.19
N ARG A 230 14.60 -8.47 18.95
CA ARG A 230 14.05 -8.60 20.31
C ARG A 230 14.47 -7.40 21.18
N GLY A 231 13.49 -6.71 21.75
CA GLY A 231 13.69 -5.54 22.59
C GLY A 231 13.75 -4.20 21.84
N ALA A 232 13.60 -4.19 20.51
CA ALA A 232 13.38 -2.96 19.76
C ALA A 232 11.92 -2.52 19.96
N ALA A 233 11.69 -1.61 20.92
CA ALA A 233 10.37 -1.23 21.40
C ALA A 233 9.46 -0.67 20.29
N HIS A 234 10.05 0.10 19.37
CA HIS A 234 9.33 0.82 18.32
C HIS A 234 9.33 0.07 16.98
N PHE A 235 9.60 -1.24 16.96
CA PHE A 235 9.61 -2.03 15.73
C PHE A 235 8.60 -3.17 15.79
N SER A 236 7.69 -3.19 14.82
CA SER A 236 6.73 -4.28 14.61
C SER A 236 7.07 -5.08 13.35
N GLY A 237 6.97 -6.40 13.45
CA GLY A 237 7.29 -7.29 12.35
C GLY A 237 7.70 -8.71 12.78
N PRO A 238 8.20 -9.53 11.84
CA PRO A 238 8.27 -9.23 10.41
C PRO A 238 6.89 -9.26 9.73
N LEU A 239 6.76 -8.68 8.54
CA LEU A 239 5.53 -8.74 7.74
C LEU A 239 5.18 -10.19 7.38
N LYS A 240 3.93 -10.58 7.66
CA LYS A 240 3.45 -11.97 7.49
C LYS A 240 2.74 -12.22 6.17
N GLN A 241 2.10 -11.20 5.60
CA GLN A 241 1.33 -11.32 4.37
C GLN A 241 1.52 -10.09 3.47
N PRO A 242 2.30 -10.21 2.37
CA PRO A 242 3.13 -11.36 2.01
C PRO A 242 4.19 -11.68 3.08
N ASN A 243 4.66 -12.93 3.13
CA ASN A 243 5.70 -13.34 4.07
C ASN A 243 7.03 -12.68 3.68
N GLU A 244 7.41 -11.63 4.40
CA GLU A 244 8.61 -10.84 4.14
C GLU A 244 9.42 -10.75 5.45
N PRO A 245 10.26 -11.76 5.76
CA PRO A 245 11.01 -11.82 7.02
C PRO A 245 11.96 -10.64 7.24
N TRP A 246 12.33 -9.93 6.17
CA TRP A 246 13.16 -8.72 6.19
C TRP A 246 12.39 -7.43 6.49
N HIS A 247 11.06 -7.42 6.36
CA HIS A 247 10.25 -6.21 6.39
C HIS A 247 9.74 -5.93 7.80
N TRP A 248 10.13 -4.78 8.35
CA TRP A 248 9.72 -4.30 9.67
C TRP A 248 9.23 -2.88 9.60
N THR A 249 8.30 -2.52 10.47
CA THR A 249 7.72 -1.17 10.54
C THR A 249 8.17 -0.50 11.83
N PHE A 250 8.71 0.71 11.70
CA PHE A 250 8.96 1.59 12.83
C PHE A 250 7.66 2.30 13.23
N ASP A 251 7.33 2.28 14.51
CA ASP A 251 6.17 2.93 15.12
C ASP A 251 6.67 3.70 16.35
N PRO A 252 6.78 5.04 16.29
CA PRO A 252 7.39 5.83 17.36
C PRO A 252 6.58 5.89 18.67
N ASP A 253 5.34 5.41 18.67
CA ASP A 253 4.39 5.45 19.78
C ASP A 253 4.22 4.08 20.49
#